data_AF-A0A1J0RCM4-F1
#
_entry.id   AF-A0A1J0RCM4-F1
#
_cell.length_a   1.000
_cell.length_b   1.000
_cell.length_c   1.000
_cell.angle_alpha   90.00
_cell.angle_beta   90.00
_cell.angle_gamma   90.00
#
_symmetry.space_group_name_H-M   'P 1'
#
loop_
_entity.id
_entity.type
_entity.pdbx_description
1 polymer ?
#
loop_
_entity_poly.entity_id
_entity_poly.type
_entity_poly.pdbx_seq_one_letter_code
_entity_poly.pdbx_strand_id
1 'polypeptide(L)'
;MWFMLALAVLCFPHGANGAEENVNGAEFNVLCHMTNMLDAEKLEQAQTAHLESAAQTAWTEIDNIFTITPNESYYKEGPLPQTGSPPEEQGAKDKRIQDWQAKRKQMENMNEEGSTTRKKYKRKAREDFSKATSAKLDKTHSTAVRVNGDLANTKQLIATEETKIKKELREALLGGTRDGGARKPTADAAAFTTAYATSCYGATGPGKSLANDLVCICGTGSSSDSTTLVQCTSITDSSGYSDDHSSASNAIKIYKKLAAICQKSAATEEASPENIAAPITAFTALLWRTAHSGATKKELIRLEKARTVQINATVGQSADNHVLTT
;
A
#
# COMPACT_ATOMS: atom_id res chain seq x y z
N MET A 1 -0.95 -25.45 -3.28
CA MET A 1 -0.67 -26.61 -4.14
C MET A 1 0.55 -26.27 -4.99
N TRP A 2 1.68 -26.94 -4.70
CA TRP A 2 2.90 -27.08 -5.51
C TRP A 2 3.64 -25.83 -6.00
N PHE A 3 4.74 -25.53 -5.29
CA PHE A 3 5.95 -24.91 -5.81
C PHE A 3 6.40 -25.64 -7.09
N MET A 4 6.64 -24.91 -8.17
CA MET A 4 7.50 -25.36 -9.26
C MET A 4 8.67 -24.39 -9.41
N LEU A 5 9.78 -24.76 -8.77
CA LEU A 5 11.12 -24.32 -9.09
C LEU A 5 11.44 -24.84 -10.50
N ALA A 6 11.50 -23.97 -11.50
CA ALA A 6 12.11 -24.29 -12.79
C ALA A 6 13.57 -23.81 -12.77
N LEU A 7 14.45 -24.70 -12.29
CA LEU A 7 15.88 -24.65 -12.58
C LEU A 7 16.09 -25.04 -14.05
N ALA A 8 16.44 -24.07 -14.89
CA ALA A 8 17.05 -24.33 -16.19
C ALA A 8 18.45 -23.72 -16.20
N VAL A 9 19.46 -24.57 -16.19
CA VAL A 9 20.88 -24.24 -16.19
C VAL A 9 21.54 -25.01 -17.34
N LEU A 10 22.20 -24.24 -18.22
CA LEU A 10 23.33 -24.54 -19.14
C LEU A 10 23.09 -25.28 -20.48
N CYS A 11 23.53 -24.64 -21.59
CA CYS A 11 24.71 -25.04 -22.39
C CYS A 11 24.99 -24.18 -23.67
N PHE A 12 26.13 -23.44 -23.67
CA PHE A 12 27.13 -23.08 -24.74
C PHE A 12 26.72 -22.37 -26.06
N PRO A 13 27.64 -21.69 -26.85
CA PRO A 13 29.10 -21.52 -26.74
C PRO A 13 29.62 -20.06 -26.80
N HIS A 14 30.93 -19.88 -26.51
CA HIS A 14 31.65 -18.62 -26.67
C HIS A 14 31.79 -18.21 -28.16
N GLY A 15 31.39 -16.98 -28.50
CA GLY A 15 31.66 -16.34 -29.79
C GLY A 15 31.58 -14.81 -29.66
N ALA A 16 32.68 -14.11 -29.92
CA ALA A 16 32.82 -12.68 -29.72
C ALA A 16 31.98 -11.82 -30.69
N ASN A 17 31.51 -10.67 -30.16
CA ASN A 17 30.88 -9.51 -30.80
C ASN A 17 29.36 -9.53 -31.07
N GLY A 18 28.60 -10.15 -30.17
CA GLY A 18 27.19 -9.87 -29.94
C GLY A 18 26.93 -10.00 -28.44
N ALA A 19 25.94 -9.30 -27.91
CA ALA A 19 25.50 -9.59 -26.55
C ALA A 19 24.93 -11.01 -26.50
N GLU A 20 25.43 -11.87 -25.61
CA GLU A 20 24.86 -13.20 -25.42
C GLU A 20 23.38 -13.08 -25.01
N GLU A 21 22.51 -13.93 -25.57
CA GLU A 21 21.08 -13.89 -25.27
C GLU A 21 20.81 -14.27 -23.80
N ASN A 22 19.91 -13.52 -23.16
CA ASN A 22 19.38 -13.72 -21.81
C ASN A 22 20.41 -13.71 -20.67
N VAL A 23 21.57 -13.09 -20.84
CA VAL A 23 22.59 -12.96 -19.78
C VAL A 23 22.07 -12.33 -18.48
N ASN A 24 21.12 -11.41 -18.57
CA ASN A 24 20.51 -10.70 -17.45
C ASN A 24 19.07 -11.15 -17.19
N GLY A 25 18.64 -12.27 -17.77
CA GLY A 25 17.24 -12.71 -17.75
C GLY A 25 16.73 -13.03 -16.34
N ALA A 26 17.59 -13.52 -15.45
CA ALA A 26 17.20 -13.83 -14.08
C ALA A 26 16.92 -12.55 -13.28
N GLU A 27 17.80 -11.55 -13.40
CA GLU A 27 17.66 -10.24 -12.77
C GLU A 27 16.45 -9.51 -13.34
N PHE A 28 16.31 -9.48 -14.66
CA PHE A 28 15.16 -8.88 -15.36
C PHE A 28 13.83 -9.46 -14.87
N ASN A 29 13.73 -10.80 -14.75
CA ASN A 29 12.50 -11.42 -14.29
C ASN A 29 12.13 -11.00 -12.86
N VAL A 30 13.11 -10.97 -11.95
CA VAL A 30 12.87 -10.51 -10.56
C VAL A 30 12.44 -9.03 -10.54
N LEU A 31 13.09 -8.16 -11.32
CA LEU A 31 12.70 -6.75 -11.40
C LEU A 31 11.32 -6.57 -12.07
N CYS A 32 10.91 -7.46 -12.97
CA CYS A 32 9.57 -7.44 -13.55
C CYS A 32 8.48 -7.79 -12.54
N HIS A 33 8.71 -8.78 -11.67
CA HIS A 33 7.80 -9.07 -10.55
C HIS A 33 7.63 -7.85 -9.64
N MET A 34 8.73 -7.22 -9.24
CA MET A 34 8.68 -5.99 -8.45
C MET A 34 7.95 -4.87 -9.18
N THR A 35 8.27 -4.65 -10.46
CA THR A 35 7.69 -3.60 -11.29
C THR A 35 6.17 -3.76 -11.38
N ASN A 36 5.67 -4.96 -11.67
CA ASN A 36 4.22 -5.19 -11.78
C ASN A 36 3.50 -5.01 -10.45
N MET A 37 4.09 -5.47 -9.33
CA MET A 37 3.53 -5.29 -8.00
C MET A 37 3.47 -3.80 -7.60
N LEU A 38 4.58 -3.08 -7.74
CA LEU A 38 4.69 -1.66 -7.42
C LEU A 38 3.79 -0.82 -8.33
N ASP A 39 3.71 -1.15 -9.62
CA ASP A 39 2.87 -0.45 -10.59
C ASP A 39 1.38 -0.67 -10.29
N ALA A 40 0.97 -1.85 -9.84
CA ALA A 40 -0.43 -2.13 -9.53
C ALA A 40 -0.94 -1.40 -8.28
N GLU A 41 -0.06 -1.09 -7.33
CA GLU A 41 -0.40 -0.46 -6.03
C GLU A 41 -1.55 -1.18 -5.29
N LYS A 42 -1.69 -2.48 -5.54
CA LYS A 42 -2.71 -3.31 -4.94
C LYS A 42 -2.18 -3.80 -3.59
N LEU A 43 -2.60 -3.15 -2.52
CA LEU A 43 -2.21 -3.54 -1.15
C LEU A 43 -3.00 -4.77 -0.72
N GLU A 44 -2.37 -5.65 0.06
CA GLU A 44 -3.08 -6.74 0.71
C GLU A 44 -4.16 -6.17 1.64
N GLN A 45 -5.42 -6.57 1.42
CA GLN A 45 -6.52 -6.17 2.28
C GLN A 45 -6.66 -7.17 3.43
N ALA A 46 -6.71 -6.66 4.66
CA ALA A 46 -7.18 -7.46 5.78
C ALA A 46 -8.63 -7.90 5.50
N GLN A 47 -8.92 -9.20 5.61
CA GLN A 47 -10.28 -9.73 5.42
C GLN A 47 -11.18 -9.31 6.60
N THR A 48 -11.71 -8.09 6.58
CA THR A 48 -12.53 -7.53 7.68
C THR A 48 -13.91 -7.07 7.24
N ALA A 49 -14.24 -7.06 5.95
CA ALA A 49 -15.49 -6.48 5.43
C ALA A 49 -16.75 -7.04 6.12
N HIS A 50 -16.81 -8.36 6.37
CA HIS A 50 -17.93 -8.98 7.08
C HIS A 50 -18.00 -8.53 8.55
N LEU A 51 -16.86 -8.41 9.23
CA LEU A 51 -16.79 -7.96 10.62
C LEU A 51 -17.20 -6.49 10.75
N GLU A 52 -16.80 -5.65 9.80
CA GLU A 52 -17.20 -4.24 9.77
C GLU A 52 -18.71 -4.08 9.56
N SER A 53 -19.28 -4.84 8.63
CA SER A 53 -20.73 -4.83 8.40
C SER A 53 -21.49 -5.29 9.65
N ALA A 54 -21.07 -6.39 10.28
CA ALA A 54 -21.69 -6.90 11.50
C ALA A 54 -21.57 -5.91 12.67
N ALA A 55 -20.40 -5.28 12.84
CA ALA A 55 -20.18 -4.25 13.85
C ALA A 55 -21.07 -3.03 13.63
N GLN A 56 -21.21 -2.57 12.37
CA GLN A 56 -22.09 -1.46 12.02
C GLN A 56 -23.56 -1.78 12.28
N THR A 57 -24.02 -2.98 11.90
CA THR A 57 -25.39 -3.43 12.18
C THR A 57 -25.65 -3.50 13.68
N ALA A 58 -24.74 -4.07 14.46
CA ALA A 58 -24.87 -4.16 15.91
C ALA A 58 -24.90 -2.78 16.57
N TRP A 59 -24.02 -1.87 16.14
CA TRP A 59 -24.01 -0.48 16.59
C TRP A 59 -25.35 0.21 16.31
N THR A 60 -25.83 0.16 15.06
CA THR A 60 -27.11 0.77 14.67
C THR A 60 -28.28 0.21 15.48
N GLU A 61 -28.32 -1.10 15.73
CA GLU A 61 -29.39 -1.70 16.52
C GLU A 61 -29.35 -1.23 17.99
N ILE A 62 -28.16 -1.18 18.61
CA ILE A 62 -27.98 -0.67 19.98
C ILE A 62 -28.39 0.79 20.10
N ASP A 63 -27.98 1.63 19.15
CA ASP A 63 -28.29 3.05 19.08
C ASP A 63 -29.80 3.29 18.87
N ASN A 64 -30.45 2.49 18.04
CA ASN A 64 -31.91 2.55 17.86
C ASN A 64 -32.68 2.16 19.13
N ILE A 65 -32.26 1.07 19.81
CA ILE A 65 -32.84 0.66 21.10
C ILE A 65 -32.65 1.77 22.14
N PHE A 66 -31.47 2.38 22.20
CA PHE A 66 -31.21 3.47 23.12
C PHE A 66 -32.05 4.71 22.79
N THR A 67 -32.27 5.02 21.50
CA THR A 67 -33.10 6.15 21.04
C THR A 67 -34.55 6.07 21.52
N ILE A 68 -35.12 4.86 21.64
CA ILE A 68 -36.51 4.65 22.09
C ILE A 68 -36.66 4.33 23.59
N THR A 69 -35.56 4.13 24.32
CA THR A 69 -35.56 3.81 25.76
C THR A 69 -34.78 4.78 26.67
N PRO A 70 -34.43 6.03 26.27
CA PRO A 70 -33.65 6.88 27.14
C PRO A 70 -34.54 7.54 28.21
N ASN A 71 -33.94 8.28 29.14
CA ASN A 71 -34.69 9.07 30.11
C ASN A 71 -35.55 10.16 29.42
N GLU A 72 -36.53 10.72 30.12
CA GLU A 72 -37.49 11.69 29.54
C GLU A 72 -36.85 12.94 28.95
N SER A 73 -35.82 13.49 29.59
CA SER A 73 -35.12 14.68 29.09
C SER A 73 -34.40 14.37 27.77
N TYR A 74 -33.62 13.27 27.73
CA TYR A 74 -32.97 12.80 26.51
C TYR A 74 -33.97 12.39 25.44
N TYR A 75 -35.10 11.79 25.81
CA TYR A 75 -36.11 11.35 24.85
C TYR A 75 -36.72 12.55 24.11
N LYS A 76 -36.93 13.67 24.80
CA LYS A 76 -37.53 14.91 24.24
C LYS A 76 -36.53 15.75 23.45
N GLU A 77 -35.30 15.91 23.97
CA GLU A 77 -34.32 16.90 23.49
C GLU A 77 -33.05 16.27 22.91
N GLY A 78 -32.90 14.96 23.00
CA GLY A 78 -31.73 14.24 22.53
C GLY A 78 -30.48 14.44 23.38
N PRO A 79 -29.34 13.94 22.90
CA PRO A 79 -28.09 13.99 23.62
C PRO A 79 -27.57 15.41 23.82
N LEU A 80 -27.20 15.75 25.05
CA LEU A 80 -26.49 16.99 25.34
C LEU A 80 -25.09 16.96 24.72
N PRO A 81 -24.53 18.12 24.33
CA PRO A 81 -23.13 18.24 23.94
C PRO A 81 -22.19 17.67 25.01
N GLN A 82 -21.01 17.25 24.59
CA GLN A 82 -20.00 16.71 25.52
C GLN A 82 -19.68 17.71 26.64
N THR A 83 -19.48 17.18 27.83
CA THR A 83 -19.10 17.96 29.01
C THR A 83 -17.75 18.64 28.74
N GLY A 84 -17.72 19.98 28.76
CA GLY A 84 -16.51 20.78 28.45
C GLY A 84 -16.51 21.44 27.07
N SER A 85 -17.52 21.22 26.22
CA SER A 85 -17.73 22.01 25.01
C SER A 85 -18.18 23.45 25.32
N PRO A 86 -17.87 24.44 24.45
CA PRO A 86 -18.45 25.77 24.55
C PRO A 86 -20.00 25.72 24.58
N PRO A 87 -20.67 26.72 25.15
CA PRO A 87 -22.13 26.81 25.11
C PRO A 87 -22.63 26.62 23.67
N GLU A 88 -23.53 25.65 23.48
CA GLU A 88 -24.13 25.37 22.18
C GLU A 88 -24.95 26.60 21.73
N GLU A 89 -24.66 27.12 20.53
CA GLU A 89 -25.44 28.20 19.95
C GLU A 89 -26.90 27.77 19.74
N GLN A 90 -27.84 28.70 19.94
CA GLN A 90 -29.28 28.39 19.92
C GLN A 90 -29.73 27.70 18.62
N GLY A 91 -29.23 28.15 17.46
CA GLY A 91 -29.55 27.53 16.18
C GLY A 91 -29.02 26.10 16.04
N ALA A 92 -27.84 25.80 16.60
CA ALA A 92 -27.27 24.45 16.62
C ALA A 92 -28.08 23.53 17.55
N LYS A 93 -28.48 24.05 18.72
CA LYS A 93 -29.36 23.35 19.66
C LYS A 93 -30.69 22.97 19.04
N ASP A 94 -31.36 23.92 18.39
CA ASP A 94 -32.67 23.68 17.76
C ASP A 94 -32.57 22.63 16.65
N LYS A 95 -31.50 22.69 15.84
CA LYS A 95 -31.24 21.69 14.81
C LYS A 95 -30.99 20.30 15.41
N ARG A 96 -30.15 20.18 16.44
CA ARG A 96 -29.87 18.92 17.13
C ARG A 96 -31.16 18.29 17.68
N ILE A 97 -32.01 19.09 18.32
CA ILE A 97 -33.31 18.63 18.84
C ILE A 97 -34.21 18.15 17.70
N GLN A 98 -34.31 18.90 16.60
CA GLN A 98 -35.11 18.50 15.43
C GLN A 98 -34.63 17.19 14.81
N ASP A 99 -33.32 17.05 14.58
CA ASP A 99 -32.70 15.85 14.02
C ASP A 99 -32.95 14.63 14.93
N TRP A 100 -32.83 14.83 16.25
CA TRP A 100 -33.16 13.81 17.24
C TRP A 100 -34.63 13.38 17.18
N GLN A 101 -35.54 14.35 17.16
CA GLN A 101 -36.98 14.06 17.09
C GLN A 101 -37.36 13.36 15.79
N ALA A 102 -36.72 13.71 14.67
CA ALA A 102 -36.91 13.04 13.39
C ALA A 102 -36.45 11.58 13.45
N LYS A 103 -35.24 11.30 13.95
CA LYS A 103 -34.72 9.94 14.16
C LYS A 103 -35.63 9.12 15.06
N ARG A 104 -36.06 9.69 16.19
CA ARG A 104 -37.00 9.05 17.12
C ARG A 104 -38.30 8.66 16.43
N LYS A 105 -38.94 9.60 15.72
CA LYS A 105 -40.19 9.33 14.98
C LYS A 105 -39.99 8.25 13.92
N GLN A 106 -38.85 8.22 13.24
CA GLN A 106 -38.52 7.18 12.28
C GLN A 106 -38.48 5.80 12.96
N MET A 107 -37.83 5.69 14.13
CA MET A 107 -37.75 4.43 14.86
C MET A 107 -39.11 3.96 15.37
N GLU A 108 -39.93 4.88 15.91
CA GLU A 108 -41.31 4.57 16.37
C GLU A 108 -42.21 4.09 15.23
N ASN A 109 -41.97 4.58 14.01
CA ASN A 109 -42.73 4.19 12.83
C ASN A 109 -42.21 2.93 12.14
N MET A 110 -40.98 2.48 12.46
CA MET A 110 -40.37 1.32 11.84
C MET A 110 -41.11 0.03 12.19
N ASN A 111 -41.50 -0.71 11.16
CA ASN A 111 -42.12 -2.01 11.31
C ASN A 111 -41.08 -3.13 11.27
N GLU A 112 -41.43 -4.29 11.85
CA GLU A 112 -40.68 -5.53 11.66
C GLU A 112 -40.61 -5.88 10.18
N GLU A 113 -39.53 -6.55 9.78
CA GLU A 113 -39.38 -7.03 8.41
C GLU A 113 -40.54 -7.95 8.03
N GLY A 114 -41.12 -7.71 6.84
CA GLY A 114 -42.31 -8.43 6.38
C GLY A 114 -43.63 -8.01 7.05
N SER A 115 -43.65 -6.93 7.84
CA SER A 115 -44.84 -6.45 8.55
C SER A 115 -45.22 -5.01 8.18
N THR A 116 -46.50 -4.75 7.99
CA THR A 116 -47.04 -3.39 7.81
C THR A 116 -47.61 -2.79 9.10
N THR A 117 -47.80 -3.61 10.15
CA THR A 117 -48.51 -3.22 11.38
C THR A 117 -47.71 -3.45 12.66
N ARG A 118 -46.83 -4.45 12.71
CA ARG A 118 -46.01 -4.73 13.90
C ARG A 118 -44.81 -3.81 13.96
N LYS A 119 -44.73 -2.99 15.01
CA LYS A 119 -43.59 -2.10 15.27
C LYS A 119 -42.37 -2.89 15.72
N LYS A 120 -41.23 -2.66 15.07
CA LYS A 120 -39.93 -3.21 15.43
C LYS A 120 -39.47 -2.66 16.78
N TYR A 121 -39.66 -1.37 16.99
CA TYR A 121 -39.28 -0.67 18.20
C TYR A 121 -40.52 -0.24 18.97
N LYS A 122 -40.62 -0.62 20.25
CA LYS A 122 -41.67 -0.17 21.16
C LYS A 122 -41.03 0.58 22.31
N ARG A 123 -41.44 1.82 22.50
CA ARG A 123 -41.01 2.61 23.65
C ARG A 123 -41.47 1.93 24.94
N LYS A 124 -40.54 1.86 25.89
CA LYS A 124 -40.83 1.61 27.30
C LYS A 124 -40.22 2.75 28.10
N ALA A 125 -41.00 3.36 29.00
CA ALA A 125 -40.52 4.52 29.73
C ALA A 125 -39.36 4.11 30.64
N ARG A 126 -38.41 5.01 30.87
CA ARG A 126 -37.18 4.68 31.61
C ARG A 126 -37.47 4.25 33.05
N GLU A 127 -38.52 4.81 33.62
CA GLU A 127 -39.06 4.50 34.95
C GLU A 127 -39.64 3.09 35.08
N ASP A 128 -40.04 2.46 33.97
CA ASP A 128 -40.57 1.10 33.96
C ASP A 128 -39.46 0.02 33.99
N PHE A 129 -38.19 0.42 33.90
CA PHE A 129 -37.05 -0.48 34.00
C PHE A 129 -36.52 -0.52 35.44
N SER A 130 -36.06 -1.70 35.87
CA SER A 130 -35.28 -1.78 37.10
C SER A 130 -33.99 -0.98 36.97
N LYS A 131 -33.50 -0.39 38.07
CA LYS A 131 -32.23 0.37 38.08
C LYS A 131 -31.07 -0.40 37.46
N ALA A 132 -30.98 -1.70 37.71
CA ALA A 132 -29.97 -2.58 37.14
C ALA A 132 -30.09 -2.72 35.61
N THR A 133 -31.32 -2.78 35.07
CA THR A 133 -31.55 -2.85 33.63
C THR A 133 -31.18 -1.54 32.95
N SER A 134 -31.60 -0.41 33.54
CA SER A 134 -31.22 0.93 33.07
C SER A 134 -29.70 1.09 33.03
N ALA A 135 -29.00 0.77 34.13
CA ALA A 135 -27.53 0.85 34.18
C ALA A 135 -26.85 -0.02 33.11
N LYS A 136 -27.40 -1.21 32.82
CA LYS A 136 -26.89 -2.07 31.75
C LYS A 136 -27.09 -1.46 30.37
N LEU A 137 -28.28 -0.91 30.08
CA LEU A 137 -28.56 -0.23 28.81
C LEU A 137 -27.60 0.95 28.58
N ASP A 138 -27.39 1.79 29.60
CA ASP A 138 -26.46 2.94 29.52
C ASP A 138 -25.02 2.49 29.30
N LYS A 139 -24.59 1.44 30.01
CA LYS A 139 -23.25 0.86 29.84
C LYS A 139 -23.06 0.25 28.46
N THR A 140 -24.05 -0.48 27.95
CA THR A 140 -24.00 -1.08 26.60
C THR A 140 -23.94 0.02 25.54
N HIS A 141 -24.80 1.03 25.62
CA HIS A 141 -24.80 2.14 24.67
C HIS A 141 -23.49 2.91 24.71
N SER A 142 -22.99 3.30 25.88
CA SER A 142 -21.71 4.02 26.00
C SER A 142 -20.51 3.21 25.50
N THR A 143 -20.50 1.90 25.73
CA THR A 143 -19.48 1.00 25.16
C THR A 143 -19.55 0.96 23.64
N ALA A 144 -20.77 0.86 23.09
CA ALA A 144 -20.98 0.79 21.65
C ALA A 144 -20.61 2.12 20.96
N VAL A 145 -20.92 3.27 21.57
CA VAL A 145 -20.48 4.60 21.10
C VAL A 145 -18.96 4.66 20.99
N ARG A 146 -18.25 4.23 22.03
CA ARG A 146 -16.79 4.22 22.05
C ARG A 146 -16.22 3.32 20.95
N VAL A 147 -16.69 2.06 20.87
CA VAL A 147 -16.21 1.10 19.86
C VAL A 147 -16.48 1.59 18.44
N ASN A 148 -17.64 2.20 18.18
CA ASN A 148 -17.95 2.78 16.88
C ASN A 148 -17.04 3.97 16.55
N GLY A 149 -16.72 4.81 17.55
CA GLY A 149 -15.72 5.88 17.42
C GLY A 149 -14.33 5.36 17.13
N ASP A 150 -13.88 4.33 17.85
CA ASP A 150 -12.58 3.68 17.65
C ASP A 150 -12.50 3.08 16.24
N LEU A 151 -13.56 2.41 15.77
CA LEU A 151 -13.62 1.84 14.42
C LEU A 151 -13.52 2.92 13.34
N ALA A 152 -14.22 4.05 13.49
CA ALA A 152 -14.12 5.17 12.56
C ALA A 152 -12.70 5.75 12.52
N ASN A 153 -12.08 5.92 13.68
CA ASN A 153 -10.70 6.39 13.79
C ASN A 153 -9.71 5.41 13.14
N THR A 154 -9.84 4.10 13.40
CA THR A 154 -9.02 3.06 12.77
C THR A 154 -9.16 3.07 11.25
N LYS A 155 -10.37 3.25 10.71
CA LYS A 155 -10.58 3.37 9.25
C LYS A 155 -9.83 4.57 8.66
N GLN A 156 -9.87 5.71 9.35
CA GLN A 156 -9.13 6.90 8.92
C GLN A 156 -7.62 6.70 8.97
N LEU A 157 -7.12 6.03 10.02
CA LEU A 157 -5.70 5.68 10.14
C LEU A 157 -5.27 4.73 9.02
N ILE A 158 -6.04 3.69 8.72
CA ILE A 158 -5.78 2.77 7.61
C ILE A 158 -5.68 3.55 6.30
N ALA A 159 -6.65 4.40 5.97
CA ALA A 159 -6.62 5.19 4.73
C ALA A 159 -5.39 6.13 4.65
N THR A 160 -4.97 6.67 5.80
CA THR A 160 -3.76 7.49 5.91
C THR A 160 -2.50 6.66 5.65
N GLU A 161 -2.41 5.47 6.24
CA GLU A 161 -1.28 4.56 6.04
C GLU A 161 -1.25 4.00 4.61
N GLU A 162 -2.38 3.66 4.00
CA GLU A 162 -2.45 3.27 2.58
C GLU A 162 -1.87 4.36 1.67
N THR A 163 -2.16 5.62 1.97
CA THR A 163 -1.61 6.77 1.25
C THR A 163 -0.10 6.84 1.39
N LYS A 164 0.44 6.61 2.60
CA LYS A 164 1.89 6.57 2.83
C LYS A 164 2.54 5.40 2.12
N ILE A 165 1.96 4.20 2.18
CA ILE A 165 2.49 3.02 1.49
C ILE A 165 2.52 3.26 -0.01
N LYS A 166 1.43 3.77 -0.62
CA LYS A 166 1.41 4.12 -2.05
C LYS A 166 2.49 5.13 -2.41
N LYS A 167 2.73 6.13 -1.57
CA LYS A 167 3.84 7.05 -1.74
C LYS A 167 5.16 6.28 -1.81
N GLU A 168 5.50 5.48 -0.80
CA GLU A 168 6.77 4.74 -0.75
C GLU A 168 6.93 3.77 -1.96
N LEU A 169 5.86 3.08 -2.36
CA LEU A 169 5.86 2.22 -3.56
C LEU A 169 6.15 3.04 -4.83
N ARG A 170 5.55 4.22 -4.97
CA ARG A 170 5.80 5.13 -6.10
C ARG A 170 7.22 5.68 -6.09
N GLU A 171 7.76 6.04 -4.93
CA GLU A 171 9.14 6.53 -4.79
C GLU A 171 10.15 5.40 -5.10
N ALA A 172 9.89 4.18 -4.65
CA ALA A 172 10.71 3.02 -5.00
C ALA A 172 10.67 2.72 -6.51
N LEU A 173 9.49 2.77 -7.13
CA LEU A 173 9.34 2.48 -8.57
C LEU A 173 9.91 3.59 -9.45
N LEU A 174 9.56 4.84 -9.17
CA LEU A 174 9.76 5.99 -10.07
C LEU A 174 10.74 7.03 -9.52
N GLY A 175 11.36 6.80 -8.36
CA GLY A 175 12.28 7.74 -7.73
C GLY A 175 11.63 9.08 -7.35
N GLY A 176 12.43 9.94 -6.71
CA GLY A 176 12.00 11.28 -6.30
C GLY A 176 10.85 11.28 -5.29
N THR A 177 10.40 12.47 -4.90
CA THR A 177 9.25 12.58 -3.97
C THR A 177 7.95 12.37 -4.72
N ARG A 178 7.11 11.46 -4.23
CA ARG A 178 5.82 11.12 -4.85
C ARG A 178 4.67 11.34 -3.87
N ASP A 179 3.52 11.73 -4.40
CA ASP A 179 2.28 11.76 -3.63
C ASP A 179 1.60 10.39 -3.75
N GLY A 180 1.07 9.85 -2.66
CA GLY A 180 0.31 8.60 -2.63
C GLY A 180 -1.22 8.79 -2.72
N GLY A 181 -1.72 10.01 -2.48
CA GLY A 181 -3.14 10.35 -2.49
C GLY A 181 -3.67 10.77 -3.87
N ALA A 182 -2.76 11.19 -4.76
CA ALA A 182 -3.09 11.53 -6.15
C ALA A 182 -3.17 10.31 -7.07
N ARG A 183 -3.57 10.55 -8.33
CA ARG A 183 -3.40 9.57 -9.40
C ARG A 183 -1.91 9.24 -9.55
N LYS A 184 -1.58 7.94 -9.65
CA LYS A 184 -0.20 7.49 -9.87
C LYS A 184 0.42 8.20 -11.08
N PRO A 185 1.58 8.85 -10.93
CA PRO A 185 2.25 9.52 -12.03
C PRO A 185 2.85 8.52 -13.01
N THR A 186 3.08 8.96 -14.25
CA THR A 186 3.93 8.21 -15.20
C THR A 186 5.41 8.43 -14.86
N ALA A 187 6.29 7.54 -15.34
CA ALA A 187 7.73 7.77 -15.25
C ALA A 187 8.15 9.10 -15.90
N ASP A 188 9.01 9.83 -15.20
CA ASP A 188 9.57 11.12 -15.57
C ASP A 188 11.08 11.15 -15.28
N ALA A 189 11.73 12.30 -15.50
CA ALA A 189 13.16 12.43 -15.33
C ALA A 189 13.64 12.20 -13.89
N ALA A 190 12.78 12.31 -12.86
CA ALA A 190 13.20 12.09 -11.48
C ALA A 190 13.50 10.61 -11.18
N ALA A 191 12.98 9.69 -12.00
CA ALA A 191 13.28 8.27 -11.91
C ALA A 191 14.72 7.95 -12.32
N PHE A 192 15.30 8.74 -13.23
CA PHE A 192 16.55 8.44 -13.92
C PHE A 192 17.64 9.45 -13.57
N THR A 193 18.91 9.08 -13.78
CA THR A 193 19.97 10.10 -13.90
C THR A 193 20.18 10.48 -15.35
N THR A 194 21.06 11.45 -15.61
CA THR A 194 21.18 12.09 -16.92
C THR A 194 21.74 11.16 -18.01
N ALA A 195 22.61 10.20 -17.68
CA ALA A 195 23.23 9.31 -18.66
C ALA A 195 23.53 7.91 -18.07
N TYR A 196 23.70 6.91 -18.93
CA TYR A 196 23.97 5.52 -18.53
C TYR A 196 25.10 5.38 -17.51
N ALA A 197 26.23 6.07 -17.72
CA ALA A 197 27.38 5.98 -16.82
C ALA A 197 27.05 6.43 -15.38
N THR A 198 26.24 7.49 -15.24
CA THR A 198 25.82 8.02 -13.93
C THR A 198 24.61 7.29 -13.37
N SER A 199 23.82 6.63 -14.22
CA SER A 199 22.61 5.88 -13.84
C SER A 199 22.94 4.47 -13.37
N CYS A 200 23.93 3.83 -13.98
CA CYS A 200 24.15 2.39 -13.87
C CYS A 200 25.47 2.03 -13.16
N TYR A 201 26.30 3.03 -12.85
CA TYR A 201 27.54 2.85 -12.09
C TYR A 201 27.66 3.89 -10.97
N GLY A 202 28.58 3.63 -10.04
CA GLY A 202 28.87 4.52 -8.92
C GLY A 202 27.85 4.44 -7.79
N ALA A 203 27.92 5.39 -6.86
CA ALA A 203 27.14 5.36 -5.62
C ALA A 203 25.78 6.06 -5.69
N THR A 204 25.50 6.80 -6.78
CA THR A 204 24.33 7.70 -6.87
C THR A 204 23.28 7.29 -7.90
N GLY A 205 23.62 6.38 -8.81
CA GLY A 205 22.76 5.90 -9.89
C GLY A 205 22.03 4.61 -9.53
N PRO A 206 22.76 3.51 -9.27
CA PRO A 206 22.17 2.23 -8.88
C PRO A 206 21.29 2.38 -7.64
N GLY A 207 20.10 1.78 -7.67
CA GLY A 207 19.13 1.85 -6.58
C GLY A 207 18.41 3.19 -6.44
N LYS A 208 18.60 4.14 -7.37
CA LYS A 208 17.85 5.41 -7.39
C LYS A 208 16.33 5.19 -7.53
N SER A 209 15.96 4.25 -8.39
CA SER A 209 14.60 3.76 -8.58
C SER A 209 14.63 2.42 -9.29
N LEU A 210 13.59 1.61 -9.11
CA LEU A 210 13.46 0.36 -9.84
C LEU A 210 13.39 0.58 -11.36
N ALA A 211 12.73 1.67 -11.80
CA ALA A 211 12.70 2.04 -13.21
C ALA A 211 14.10 2.29 -13.78
N ASN A 212 14.98 2.97 -13.03
CA ASN A 212 16.37 3.18 -13.42
C ASN A 212 17.14 1.86 -13.48
N ASP A 213 17.00 1.01 -12.46
CA ASP A 213 17.70 -0.28 -12.39
C ASP A 213 17.29 -1.20 -13.54
N LEU A 214 15.99 -1.22 -13.89
CA LEU A 214 15.48 -1.97 -15.05
C LEU A 214 16.10 -1.48 -16.37
N VAL A 215 16.20 -0.16 -16.57
CA VAL A 215 16.87 0.43 -17.72
C VAL A 215 18.38 0.13 -17.72
N CYS A 216 19.01 0.04 -16.55
CA CYS A 216 20.44 -0.23 -16.45
C CYS A 216 20.82 -1.67 -16.80
N ILE A 217 19.98 -2.63 -16.38
CA ILE A 217 20.22 -4.05 -16.64
C ILE A 217 19.98 -4.40 -18.12
N CYS A 218 19.06 -3.70 -18.79
CA CYS A 218 18.69 -4.03 -20.17
C CYS A 218 19.17 -3.02 -21.21
N GLY A 219 19.45 -1.77 -20.83
CA GLY A 219 19.86 -0.71 -21.75
C GLY A 219 21.37 -0.69 -21.99
N THR A 220 21.79 0.09 -22.99
CA THR A 220 23.21 0.42 -23.20
C THR A 220 23.45 1.93 -23.18
N GLY A 221 24.70 2.33 -22.96
CA GLY A 221 25.10 3.74 -22.98
C GLY A 221 25.46 4.31 -24.35
N SER A 222 25.57 3.49 -25.40
CA SER A 222 26.09 3.95 -26.70
C SER A 222 25.60 3.14 -27.91
N SER A 223 24.86 2.05 -27.72
CA SER A 223 24.33 1.23 -28.81
C SER A 223 22.85 1.51 -29.01
N SER A 224 22.47 1.86 -30.23
CA SER A 224 21.08 1.93 -30.70
C SER A 224 20.59 0.60 -31.29
N ASP A 225 21.36 -0.48 -31.10
CA ASP A 225 21.00 -1.79 -31.60
C ASP A 225 19.77 -2.32 -30.86
N SER A 226 18.70 -2.55 -31.63
CA SER A 226 17.43 -3.07 -31.14
C SER A 226 17.54 -4.47 -30.53
N THR A 227 18.64 -5.18 -30.81
CA THR A 227 18.96 -6.47 -30.20
C THR A 227 19.41 -6.37 -28.75
N THR A 228 19.67 -5.18 -28.19
CA THR A 228 20.09 -5.05 -26.78
C THR A 228 19.09 -5.69 -25.80
N LEU A 229 17.79 -5.64 -26.12
CA LEU A 229 16.73 -6.28 -25.34
C LEU A 229 16.96 -7.79 -25.14
N VAL A 230 17.64 -8.46 -26.08
CA VAL A 230 17.91 -9.91 -26.01
C VAL A 230 18.77 -10.27 -24.81
N GLN A 231 19.52 -9.33 -24.22
CA GLN A 231 20.26 -9.56 -22.97
C GLN A 231 19.34 -9.85 -21.79
N CYS A 232 18.12 -9.30 -21.80
CA CYS A 232 17.18 -9.42 -20.69
C CYS A 232 16.04 -10.39 -20.97
N THR A 233 15.62 -10.53 -22.23
CA THR A 233 14.47 -11.36 -22.55
C THR A 233 14.48 -11.84 -24.00
N SER A 234 13.99 -13.06 -24.19
CA SER A 234 13.65 -13.62 -25.51
C SER A 234 12.27 -13.21 -26.01
N ILE A 235 11.51 -12.43 -25.23
CA ILE A 235 10.20 -11.92 -25.66
C ILE A 235 10.43 -10.98 -26.84
N THR A 236 10.02 -11.45 -28.01
CA THR A 236 9.99 -10.65 -29.24
C THR A 236 8.87 -9.63 -29.12
N ASP A 237 9.15 -8.47 -28.52
CA ASP A 237 8.40 -7.28 -28.89
C ASP A 237 8.87 -6.92 -30.31
N SER A 238 7.95 -6.92 -31.28
CA SER A 238 8.21 -6.42 -32.66
C SER A 238 8.83 -5.00 -32.65
N SER A 239 8.74 -4.34 -31.50
CA SER A 239 9.37 -3.13 -31.01
C SER A 239 10.90 -2.99 -31.08
N GLY A 240 11.58 -3.96 -30.46
CA GLY A 240 12.85 -3.70 -29.75
C GLY A 240 12.85 -2.35 -28.99
N TYR A 241 14.03 -1.83 -28.62
CA TYR A 241 14.23 -0.39 -28.55
C TYR A 241 15.59 -0.02 -29.12
N SER A 242 15.63 1.04 -29.90
CA SER A 242 16.85 1.57 -30.50
C SER A 242 17.37 2.83 -29.79
N ASP A 243 16.68 3.28 -28.74
CA ASP A 243 17.15 4.40 -27.94
C ASP A 243 18.30 3.91 -27.03
N ASP A 244 19.41 4.65 -27.02
CA ASP A 244 20.48 4.48 -26.03
C ASP A 244 20.14 5.28 -24.76
N HIS A 245 20.69 4.89 -23.61
CA HIS A 245 20.51 5.61 -22.34
C HIS A 245 21.46 6.82 -22.27
N SER A 246 21.46 7.66 -23.30
CA SER A 246 22.24 8.92 -23.39
C SER A 246 21.55 10.11 -22.70
N SER A 247 20.25 9.99 -22.41
CA SER A 247 19.46 11.02 -21.74
C SER A 247 18.33 10.41 -20.89
N ALA A 248 17.83 11.17 -19.92
CA ALA A 248 16.64 10.78 -19.15
C ALA A 248 15.39 10.59 -20.04
N SER A 249 15.26 11.34 -21.14
CA SER A 249 14.15 11.17 -22.10
C SER A 249 14.19 9.81 -22.77
N ASN A 250 15.38 9.36 -23.18
CA ASN A 250 15.55 8.03 -23.74
C ASN A 250 15.34 6.95 -22.68
N ALA A 251 15.83 7.16 -21.46
CA ALA A 251 15.59 6.24 -20.34
C ALA A 251 14.10 6.00 -20.09
N ILE A 252 13.28 7.06 -20.14
CA ILE A 252 11.81 6.95 -20.03
C ILE A 252 11.23 6.06 -21.15
N LYS A 253 11.68 6.22 -22.39
CA LYS A 253 11.20 5.39 -23.52
C LYS A 253 11.58 3.93 -23.35
N ILE A 254 12.83 3.66 -22.95
CA ILE A 254 13.35 2.31 -22.68
C ILE A 254 12.52 1.68 -21.55
N TYR A 255 12.36 2.38 -20.43
CA TYR A 255 11.56 1.91 -19.29
C TYR A 255 10.13 1.59 -19.69
N LYS A 256 9.44 2.46 -20.44
CA LYS A 256 8.05 2.21 -20.88
C LYS A 256 7.92 0.90 -21.65
N LYS A 257 8.91 0.57 -22.49
CA LYS A 257 8.93 -0.70 -23.23
C LYS A 257 9.21 -1.88 -22.31
N LEU A 258 10.21 -1.78 -21.43
CA LEU A 258 10.53 -2.83 -20.46
C LEU A 258 9.35 -3.11 -19.51
N ALA A 259 8.69 -2.08 -18.99
CA ALA A 259 7.50 -2.20 -18.14
C ALA A 259 6.35 -2.89 -18.89
N ALA A 260 6.12 -2.56 -20.17
CA ALA A 260 5.12 -3.24 -20.99
C ALA A 260 5.45 -4.72 -21.24
N ILE A 261 6.74 -5.08 -21.29
CA ILE A 261 7.19 -6.48 -21.35
C ILE A 261 6.95 -7.17 -20.00
N CYS A 262 7.32 -6.53 -18.89
CA CYS A 262 7.09 -7.07 -17.54
C CYS A 262 5.62 -7.40 -17.31
N GLN A 263 4.69 -6.54 -17.74
CA GLN A 263 3.24 -6.79 -17.65
C GLN A 263 2.79 -8.05 -18.40
N LYS A 264 3.53 -8.48 -19.43
CA LYS A 264 3.25 -9.71 -20.18
C LYS A 264 3.95 -10.94 -19.60
N SER A 265 5.08 -10.75 -18.91
CA SER A 265 5.98 -11.85 -18.52
C SER A 265 5.88 -12.27 -17.06
N ALA A 266 5.38 -11.39 -16.17
CA ALA A 266 5.30 -11.65 -14.74
C ALA A 266 3.87 -11.43 -14.22
N ALA A 267 3.48 -12.19 -13.20
CA ALA A 267 2.20 -11.99 -12.53
C ALA A 267 2.18 -10.66 -11.76
N THR A 268 0.99 -10.05 -11.67
CA THR A 268 0.74 -8.90 -10.80
C THR A 268 0.30 -9.40 -9.43
N GLU A 269 1.20 -9.35 -8.45
CA GLU A 269 0.93 -9.72 -7.07
C GLU A 269 0.50 -8.51 -6.23
N GLU A 270 -0.15 -8.78 -5.11
CA GLU A 270 -0.45 -7.76 -4.10
C GLU A 270 0.82 -7.39 -3.33
N ALA A 271 0.95 -6.11 -2.97
CA ALA A 271 2.00 -5.62 -2.10
C ALA A 271 1.68 -6.03 -0.65
N SER A 272 2.21 -7.19 -0.25
CA SER A 272 2.31 -7.66 1.14
C SER A 272 3.77 -7.63 1.61
N PRO A 273 4.04 -7.65 2.92
CA PRO A 273 5.41 -7.78 3.43
C PRO A 273 6.17 -8.97 2.82
N GLU A 274 5.52 -10.12 2.67
CA GLU A 274 6.10 -11.33 2.09
C GLU A 274 6.40 -11.16 0.61
N ASN A 275 5.44 -10.63 -0.17
CA ASN A 275 5.58 -10.45 -1.62
C ASN A 275 6.59 -9.34 -1.96
N ILE A 276 6.86 -8.40 -1.05
CA ILE A 276 7.95 -7.43 -1.19
C ILE A 276 9.30 -8.07 -0.81
N ALA A 277 9.37 -8.82 0.28
CA ALA A 277 10.62 -9.40 0.78
C ALA A 277 11.18 -10.51 -0.13
N ALA A 278 10.32 -11.32 -0.73
CA ALA A 278 10.71 -12.43 -1.60
C ALA A 278 11.55 -11.98 -2.81
N PRO A 279 11.11 -11.04 -3.66
CA PRO A 279 11.89 -10.60 -4.80
C PRO A 279 13.15 -9.82 -4.38
N ILE A 280 13.13 -9.09 -3.25
CA ILE A 280 14.35 -8.44 -2.72
C ILE A 280 15.41 -9.49 -2.38
N THR A 281 14.99 -10.57 -1.73
CA THR A 281 15.87 -11.69 -1.39
C THR A 281 16.40 -12.37 -2.66
N ALA A 282 15.52 -12.62 -3.64
CA ALA A 282 15.91 -13.21 -4.92
C ALA A 282 16.94 -12.33 -5.67
N PHE A 283 16.69 -11.03 -5.77
CA PHE A 283 17.59 -10.09 -6.41
C PHE A 283 18.95 -10.04 -5.68
N THR A 284 18.94 -10.00 -4.36
CA THR A 284 20.16 -10.00 -3.53
C THR A 284 21.01 -11.26 -3.76
N ALA A 285 20.38 -12.42 -3.97
CA ALA A 285 21.09 -13.66 -4.28
C ALA A 285 21.74 -13.63 -5.68
N LEU A 286 21.15 -12.90 -6.63
CA LEU A 286 21.67 -12.75 -7.99
C LEU A 286 22.85 -11.78 -8.07
N LEU A 287 22.93 -10.76 -7.21
CA LEU A 287 24.04 -9.79 -7.17
C LEU A 287 25.44 -10.44 -7.07
N TRP A 288 25.51 -11.66 -6.54
CA TRP A 288 26.77 -12.39 -6.37
C TRP A 288 27.18 -13.23 -7.59
N ARG A 289 26.29 -13.43 -8.57
CA ARG A 289 26.56 -14.27 -9.75
C ARG A 289 27.56 -13.64 -10.72
N THR A 290 27.61 -12.31 -10.78
CA THR A 290 28.47 -11.55 -11.70
C THR A 290 29.70 -10.95 -11.03
N ALA A 291 29.99 -11.31 -9.77
CA ALA A 291 31.27 -11.00 -9.10
C ALA A 291 32.42 -11.66 -9.86
N HIS A 292 32.84 -10.99 -10.94
CA HIS A 292 34.01 -11.29 -11.72
C HIS A 292 35.20 -11.43 -10.76
N SER A 293 36.10 -12.33 -11.09
CA SER A 293 37.32 -12.70 -10.36
C SER A 293 38.34 -11.57 -10.09
N GLY A 294 37.91 -10.30 -10.18
CA GLY A 294 38.66 -9.09 -9.84
C GLY A 294 38.01 -8.18 -8.80
N ALA A 295 36.87 -8.54 -8.20
CA ALA A 295 36.30 -7.76 -7.09
C ALA A 295 37.18 -7.92 -5.84
N THR A 296 38.07 -6.94 -5.59
CA THR A 296 38.84 -6.91 -4.34
C THR A 296 37.89 -6.89 -3.14
N LYS A 297 38.21 -7.66 -2.10
CA LYS A 297 37.51 -7.84 -0.80
C LYS A 297 36.86 -6.58 -0.18
N LYS A 298 37.18 -5.37 -0.64
CA LYS A 298 36.67 -4.08 -0.17
C LYS A 298 35.26 -3.74 -0.68
N GLU A 299 34.86 -4.23 -1.86
CA GLU A 299 33.48 -4.07 -2.39
C GLU A 299 32.48 -4.99 -1.65
N LEU A 300 32.90 -6.24 -1.37
CA LEU A 300 32.13 -7.25 -0.63
C LEU A 300 31.69 -6.76 0.76
N ILE A 301 32.57 -6.05 1.47
CA ILE A 301 32.32 -5.53 2.83
C ILE A 301 31.31 -4.36 2.84
N ARG A 302 31.13 -3.63 1.73
CA ARG A 302 30.18 -2.50 1.68
C ARG A 302 28.73 -2.94 1.45
N LEU A 303 28.50 -4.00 0.67
CA LEU A 303 27.17 -4.60 0.50
C LEU A 303 26.71 -5.33 1.78
N GLU A 304 27.64 -5.91 2.53
CA GLU A 304 27.35 -6.50 3.84
C GLU A 304 26.94 -5.43 4.88
N LYS A 305 27.47 -4.20 4.75
CA LYS A 305 27.03 -3.05 5.56
C LYS A 305 25.61 -2.58 5.23
N ALA A 306 25.17 -2.72 3.97
CA ALA A 306 23.78 -2.45 3.57
C ALA A 306 22.81 -3.50 4.13
N ARG A 307 23.25 -4.76 4.26
CA ARG A 307 22.52 -5.86 4.92
C ARG A 307 22.20 -5.55 6.38
N THR A 308 23.12 -4.91 7.12
CA THR A 308 22.93 -4.57 8.54
C THR A 308 22.01 -3.36 8.74
N VAL A 309 21.94 -2.44 7.77
CA VAL A 309 21.06 -1.26 7.85
C VAL A 309 19.60 -1.61 7.55
N GLN A 310 19.34 -2.55 6.64
CA GLN A 310 17.96 -2.95 6.31
C GLN A 310 17.28 -3.82 7.38
N ILE A 311 18.03 -4.65 8.12
CA ILE A 311 17.46 -5.49 9.19
C ILE A 311 17.03 -4.65 10.42
N ASN A 312 17.62 -3.46 10.62
CA ASN A 312 17.21 -2.56 11.70
C ASN A 312 15.94 -1.74 11.39
N ALA A 313 15.40 -1.82 10.19
CA ALA A 313 14.16 -1.12 9.82
C ALA A 313 12.88 -1.93 10.11
N THR A 314 12.98 -3.17 10.60
CA THR A 314 11.81 -4.08 10.72
C THR A 314 11.46 -4.55 12.13
N VAL A 315 11.99 -3.93 13.19
CA VAL A 315 11.45 -4.13 14.54
C VAL A 315 11.50 -2.81 15.29
N GLY A 316 10.33 -2.22 15.57
CA GLY A 316 10.24 -0.98 16.31
C GLY A 316 10.91 -1.07 17.68
N GLN A 317 11.74 -0.10 18.01
CA GLN A 317 11.97 0.34 19.38
C GLN A 317 12.36 1.81 19.41
N SER A 318 11.52 2.58 20.10
CA SER A 318 11.85 3.86 20.72
C SER A 318 13.04 3.67 21.66
N ALA A 319 14.16 4.39 21.45
CA ALA A 319 14.97 5.06 22.48
C ALA A 319 16.31 5.58 21.89
N ASP A 320 16.52 6.88 22.08
CA ASP A 320 17.78 7.57 22.40
C ASP A 320 19.08 7.37 21.59
N ASN A 321 19.57 8.51 21.09
CA ASN A 321 20.98 8.96 21.05
C ASN A 321 22.07 8.04 20.46
N HIS A 322 22.63 8.42 19.30
CA HIS A 322 23.89 9.20 19.19
C HIS A 322 24.50 9.14 17.77
N VAL A 323 24.73 10.33 17.22
CA VAL A 323 25.88 10.84 16.42
C VAL A 323 26.92 9.84 15.85
N LEU A 324 27.30 10.01 14.57
CA LEU A 324 28.69 10.14 14.05
C LEU A 324 28.66 10.28 12.51
N THR A 325 28.83 11.47 11.93
CA THR A 325 30.11 12.01 11.39
C THR A 325 31.11 10.96 10.91
N THR A 326 31.21 10.75 9.60
CA THR A 326 32.35 11.11 8.72
C THR A 326 32.05 10.73 7.28
#